data_AF-A0A519M1R3-F1
#
_entry.id   AF-A0A519M1R3-F1
#
_cell.length_a   1.000
_cell.length_b   1.000
_cell.length_c   1.000
_cell.angle_alpha   90.00
_cell.angle_beta   90.00
_cell.angle_gamma   90.00
#
_symmetry.space_group_name_H-M   'P 1'
#
loop_
_entity.id
_entity.type
_entity.pdbx_description
1 polymer ?
#
loop_
_entity_poly.entity_id
_entity_poly.type
_entity_poly.pdbx_seq_one_letter_code
_entity_poly.pdbx_strand_id
1 'polypeptide(L)'
;MITPIDQRPARLADAGLPPGLLAAIDAAAHQPQALHSIIGPPDAAYFYLPQVIEQRPALEGWEITPIGDGSNGAAFYVALSGADTPLRYVRLTLENKDIDEDFGPHVDLLLAHLLIELYEFADDTPVEDLAQVGRNIGLTRAQSLLEALESASEDHVRSSLEGDRAWRRQVLPRILGL
;
A
#
# COMPACT_ATOMS: atom_id res chain seq x y z
N MET A 1 -16.52 -9.96 5.99
CA MET A 1 -17.26 -8.85 6.64
C MET A 1 -16.42 -7.59 6.48
N ILE A 2 -17.01 -6.42 6.20
CA ILE A 2 -16.24 -5.17 6.07
C ILE A 2 -16.34 -4.38 7.38
N THR A 3 -15.20 -3.95 7.91
CA THR A 3 -15.08 -3.19 9.15
C THR A 3 -15.81 -1.84 9.03
N PRO A 4 -16.76 -1.52 9.94
CA PRO A 4 -17.43 -0.22 9.95
C PRO A 4 -16.48 0.98 9.96
N ILE A 5 -16.85 2.07 9.29
CA ILE A 5 -15.99 3.25 9.10
C ILE A 5 -15.55 3.90 10.42
N ASP A 6 -16.41 3.88 11.43
CA ASP A 6 -16.15 4.41 12.78
C ASP A 6 -15.14 3.55 13.55
N GLN A 7 -15.00 2.27 13.21
CA GLN A 7 -14.07 1.33 13.83
C GLN A 7 -12.75 1.21 13.07
N ARG A 8 -12.70 1.66 11.82
CA ARG A 8 -11.51 1.56 10.93
C ARG A 8 -10.23 2.09 11.58
N PRO A 9 -10.17 3.32 12.14
CA PRO A 9 -8.89 3.83 12.65
C PRO A 9 -8.29 2.97 13.75
N ALA A 10 -9.13 2.50 14.68
CA ALA A 10 -8.70 1.61 15.76
C ALA A 10 -8.22 0.26 15.22
N ARG A 11 -8.96 -0.36 14.30
CA ARG A 11 -8.59 -1.64 13.69
C ARG A 11 -7.30 -1.57 12.90
N LEU A 12 -7.06 -0.48 12.18
CA LEU A 12 -5.81 -0.28 11.44
C LEU A 12 -4.62 -0.02 12.37
N ALA A 13 -4.82 0.75 13.45
CA ALA A 13 -3.81 0.92 14.48
C ALA A 13 -3.44 -0.41 15.15
N ASP A 14 -4.44 -1.23 15.50
CA ASP A 14 -4.25 -2.57 16.07
C ASP A 14 -3.56 -3.53 15.09
N ALA A 15 -3.78 -3.35 13.78
CA ALA A 15 -3.07 -4.08 12.73
C ALA A 15 -1.59 -3.66 12.63
N GLY A 16 -1.22 -2.51 13.16
CA GLY A 16 0.15 -1.98 13.12
C GLY A 16 0.38 -0.97 11.99
N LEU A 17 -0.67 -0.37 11.42
CA LEU A 17 -0.48 0.75 10.51
C LEU A 17 0.10 1.96 11.25
N PRO A 18 1.14 2.62 10.69
CA PRO A 18 1.67 3.81 11.30
C PRO A 18 0.63 4.93 11.33
N PRO A 19 0.55 5.69 12.44
CA PRO A 19 -0.37 6.83 12.53
C PRO A 19 -0.10 7.90 11.46
N GLY A 20 1.16 8.02 11.02
CA GLY A 20 1.55 8.93 9.95
C GLY A 20 0.90 8.60 8.60
N LEU A 21 0.77 7.31 8.25
CA LEU A 21 0.05 6.89 7.05
C LEU A 21 -1.44 7.22 7.17
N LEU A 22 -2.08 6.88 8.29
CA LEU A 22 -3.51 7.14 8.50
C LEU A 22 -3.83 8.63 8.41
N ALA A 23 -3.01 9.47 9.08
CA ALA A 23 -3.14 10.91 9.00
C ALA A 23 -2.96 11.45 7.58
N ALA A 24 -2.01 10.91 6.81
CA ALA A 24 -1.79 11.30 5.42
C ALA A 24 -2.99 10.96 4.52
N ILE A 25 -3.56 9.76 4.68
CA ILE A 25 -4.76 9.32 3.93
C ILE A 25 -5.96 10.22 4.26
N ASP A 26 -6.21 10.50 5.54
CA ASP A 26 -7.35 11.31 5.96
C ASP A 26 -7.16 12.79 5.57
N ALA A 27 -5.93 13.31 5.59
CA ALA A 27 -5.61 14.68 5.18
C ALA A 27 -5.65 14.90 3.66
N ALA A 28 -5.50 13.83 2.87
CA ALA A 28 -5.53 13.89 1.41
C ALA A 28 -6.85 14.46 0.86
N ALA A 29 -7.95 14.37 1.61
CA ALA A 29 -9.22 15.02 1.29
C ALA A 29 -9.16 16.56 1.27
N HIS A 30 -8.13 17.16 1.88
CA HIS A 30 -8.05 18.59 2.14
C HIS A 30 -6.74 19.24 1.68
N GLN A 31 -5.71 18.44 1.34
CA GLN A 31 -4.43 18.93 0.86
C GLN A 31 -3.89 18.00 -0.25
N PRO A 32 -3.64 18.50 -1.47
CA PRO A 32 -2.97 17.73 -2.50
C PRO A 32 -1.49 17.58 -2.11
N GLN A 33 -1.19 16.56 -1.32
CA GLN A 33 0.17 16.08 -1.11
C GLN A 33 0.49 15.04 -2.18
N ALA A 34 1.78 14.83 -2.47
CA ALA A 34 2.23 13.89 -3.51
C ALA A 34 1.67 12.46 -3.30
N LEU A 35 1.48 12.05 -2.04
CA LEU A 35 0.90 10.74 -1.69
C LEU A 35 -0.58 10.59 -2.09
N HIS A 36 -1.36 11.68 -2.18
CA HIS A 36 -2.78 11.63 -2.55
C HIS A 36 -3.01 11.03 -3.94
N SER A 37 -2.06 11.24 -4.86
CA SER A 37 -2.10 10.66 -6.20
C SER A 37 -1.96 9.13 -6.20
N ILE A 38 -1.47 8.56 -5.08
CA ILE A 38 -1.20 7.13 -4.92
C ILE A 38 -2.27 6.47 -4.05
N ILE A 39 -2.59 7.09 -2.91
CA ILE A 39 -3.57 6.59 -1.95
C ILE A 39 -4.39 7.73 -1.35
N GLY A 40 -5.70 7.51 -1.25
CA GLY A 40 -6.67 8.47 -0.71
C GLY A 40 -7.64 7.84 0.29
N PRO A 41 -8.62 8.64 0.76
CA PRO A 41 -9.66 8.17 1.67
C PRO A 41 -10.37 6.92 1.12
N PRO A 42 -10.84 5.99 1.98
CA PRO A 42 -11.38 4.69 1.56
C PRO A 42 -12.83 4.74 1.06
N ASP A 43 -13.30 5.85 0.52
CA ASP A 43 -14.72 6.09 0.20
C ASP A 43 -15.21 5.11 -0.88
N ALA A 44 -14.43 4.91 -1.93
CA ALA A 44 -14.73 3.97 -2.99
C ALA A 44 -14.62 2.52 -2.49
N ALA A 45 -13.63 2.18 -1.66
CA ALA A 45 -13.56 0.87 -1.03
C ALA A 45 -14.83 0.55 -0.24
N TYR A 46 -15.33 1.48 0.57
CA TYR A 46 -16.57 1.33 1.32
C TYR A 46 -17.80 1.21 0.42
N PHE A 47 -17.82 1.92 -0.71
CA PHE A 47 -18.91 1.85 -1.66
C PHE A 47 -18.92 0.52 -2.44
N TYR A 48 -17.78 0.10 -3.00
CA TYR A 48 -17.71 -1.00 -3.96
C TYR A 48 -17.45 -2.38 -3.33
N LEU A 49 -16.59 -2.50 -2.30
CA LEU A 49 -16.25 -3.80 -1.73
C LEU A 49 -17.49 -4.61 -1.29
N PRO A 50 -18.52 -4.03 -0.64
CA PRO A 50 -19.72 -4.79 -0.26
C PRO A 50 -20.45 -5.40 -1.47
N GLN A 51 -20.34 -4.79 -2.65
CA GLN A 51 -21.03 -5.22 -3.87
C GLN A 51 -20.30 -6.35 -4.59
N VAL A 52 -18.98 -6.47 -4.39
CA VAL A 52 -18.12 -7.41 -5.14
C VAL A 52 -17.54 -8.52 -4.28
N ILE A 53 -17.65 -8.43 -2.94
CA ILE A 53 -17.02 -9.38 -2.01
C ILE A 53 -17.50 -10.82 -2.23
N GLU A 54 -18.80 -11.03 -2.47
CA GLU A 54 -19.37 -12.37 -2.71
C GLU A 54 -18.84 -13.02 -4.00
N GLN A 55 -18.32 -12.21 -4.93
CA GLN A 55 -17.77 -12.66 -6.20
C GLN A 55 -16.24 -12.90 -6.13
N ARG A 56 -15.65 -12.77 -4.93
CA ARG A 56 -14.21 -12.90 -4.66
C ARG A 56 -13.94 -14.01 -3.64
N PRO A 57 -13.81 -15.27 -4.08
CA PRO A 57 -13.53 -16.40 -3.19
C PRO A 57 -12.28 -16.21 -2.32
N ALA A 58 -11.28 -15.45 -2.83
CA ALA A 58 -10.06 -15.14 -2.09
C ALA A 58 -10.31 -14.32 -0.80
N LEU A 59 -11.47 -13.66 -0.69
CA LEU A 59 -11.87 -12.84 0.46
C LEU A 59 -12.88 -13.53 1.38
N GLU A 60 -13.29 -14.75 1.06
CA GLU A 60 -14.24 -15.51 1.88
C GLU A 60 -13.64 -15.78 3.27
N GLY A 61 -14.45 -15.57 4.32
CA GLY A 61 -14.03 -15.76 5.71
C GLY A 61 -13.17 -14.64 6.31
N TRP A 62 -12.76 -13.65 5.54
CA TRP A 62 -11.96 -12.53 6.04
C TRP A 62 -12.82 -11.38 6.59
N GLU A 63 -12.37 -10.78 7.68
CA GLU A 63 -12.70 -9.41 8.07
C GLU A 63 -11.79 -8.45 7.30
N ILE A 64 -12.41 -7.55 6.53
CA ILE A 64 -11.75 -6.63 5.61
C ILE A 64 -11.82 -5.23 6.20
N THR A 65 -10.67 -4.64 6.50
CA THR A 65 -10.57 -3.25 6.94
C THR A 65 -9.95 -2.41 5.82
N PRO A 66 -10.72 -1.53 5.14
CA PRO A 66 -10.19 -0.63 4.14
C PRO A 66 -9.09 0.29 4.69
N ILE A 67 -7.93 0.30 4.05
CA ILE A 67 -6.82 1.21 4.37
C ILE A 67 -7.02 2.51 3.59
N GLY A 68 -7.20 2.42 2.29
CA GLY A 68 -7.38 3.58 1.42
C GLY A 68 -7.64 3.17 -0.02
N ASP A 69 -8.12 4.12 -0.80
CA ASP A 69 -8.35 3.93 -2.22
C ASP A 69 -7.05 4.20 -2.97
N GLY A 70 -6.65 3.28 -3.84
CA GLY A 70 -5.52 3.48 -4.73
C GLY A 70 -5.83 4.46 -5.86
N SER A 71 -4.79 4.81 -6.61
CA SER A 71 -4.88 5.66 -7.79
C SER A 71 -6.03 5.22 -8.74
N ASN A 72 -6.81 6.21 -9.20
CA ASN A 72 -7.99 6.06 -10.07
C ASN A 72 -9.26 5.42 -9.44
N GLY A 73 -9.29 5.15 -8.13
CA GLY A 73 -10.50 4.66 -7.43
C GLY A 73 -10.96 3.25 -7.83
N ALA A 74 -10.14 2.53 -8.60
CA ALA A 74 -10.38 1.16 -9.04
C ALA A 74 -9.50 0.13 -8.33
N ALA A 75 -8.57 0.60 -7.48
CA ALA A 75 -7.74 -0.21 -6.61
C ALA A 75 -8.03 0.13 -5.14
N PHE A 76 -7.93 -0.86 -4.26
CA PHE A 76 -8.17 -0.72 -2.83
C PHE A 76 -7.04 -1.39 -2.06
N TYR A 77 -6.48 -0.66 -1.12
CA TYR A 77 -5.59 -1.22 -0.11
C TYR A 77 -6.42 -1.64 1.08
N VAL A 78 -6.28 -2.89 1.53
CA VAL A 78 -7.06 -3.44 2.65
C VAL A 78 -6.19 -4.27 3.59
N ALA A 79 -6.55 -4.25 4.87
CA ALA A 79 -6.05 -5.20 5.85
C ALA A 79 -7.06 -6.34 6.01
N LEU A 80 -6.60 -7.58 5.85
CA LEU A 80 -7.38 -8.79 6.02
C LEU A 80 -7.02 -9.44 7.35
N SER A 81 -8.02 -9.70 8.18
CA SER A 81 -7.87 -10.41 9.45
C SER A 81 -8.92 -11.51 9.57
N GLY A 82 -8.59 -12.60 10.25
CA GLY A 82 -9.52 -13.69 10.55
C GLY A 82 -9.16 -14.31 11.89
N ALA A 83 -10.07 -15.11 12.45
CA ALA A 83 -9.92 -15.65 13.81
C ALA A 83 -8.64 -16.49 13.99
N ASP A 84 -8.30 -17.29 12.96
CA ASP A 84 -7.14 -18.20 12.97
C ASP A 84 -6.17 -17.92 11.81
N THR A 85 -6.32 -16.78 11.13
CA THR A 85 -5.47 -16.41 9.99
C THR A 85 -4.59 -15.21 10.35
N PRO A 86 -3.31 -15.23 9.95
CA PRO A 86 -2.44 -14.10 10.18
C PRO A 86 -2.97 -12.89 9.42
N LEU A 87 -2.79 -11.71 10.02
CA LEU A 87 -3.03 -10.42 9.37
C LEU A 87 -2.31 -10.38 8.01
N ARG A 88 -3.01 -9.86 6.99
CA ARG A 88 -2.42 -9.61 5.67
C ARG A 88 -2.77 -8.22 5.19
N TYR A 89 -1.80 -7.56 4.57
CA TYR A 89 -2.02 -6.35 3.80
C TYR A 89 -2.05 -6.70 2.33
N VAL A 90 -3.07 -6.25 1.62
CA VAL A 90 -3.24 -6.59 0.20
C VAL A 90 -3.73 -5.40 -0.61
N ARG A 91 -3.42 -5.44 -1.90
CA ARG A 91 -4.01 -4.57 -2.91
C ARG A 91 -4.98 -5.39 -3.76
N LEU A 92 -6.17 -4.83 -3.97
CA LEU A 92 -7.24 -5.41 -4.78
C LEU A 92 -7.62 -4.42 -5.89
N THR A 93 -8.05 -4.91 -7.04
CA THR A 93 -8.63 -4.10 -8.12
C THR A 93 -10.01 -4.62 -8.47
N LEU A 94 -10.93 -3.75 -8.89
CA LEU A 94 -12.32 -4.14 -9.20
C LEU A 94 -12.44 -5.23 -10.27
N GLU A 95 -11.56 -5.20 -11.26
CA GLU A 95 -11.58 -6.11 -12.42
C GLU A 95 -11.02 -7.49 -12.10
N ASN A 96 -10.06 -7.57 -11.16
CA ASN A 96 -9.46 -8.83 -10.77
C ASN A 96 -10.28 -9.49 -9.65
N LYS A 97 -10.56 -10.79 -9.79
CA LYS A 97 -11.25 -11.59 -8.77
C LYS A 97 -10.30 -12.13 -7.71
N ASP A 98 -9.02 -12.19 -8.02
CA ASP A 98 -7.94 -12.60 -7.13
C ASP A 98 -7.33 -11.40 -6.40
N ILE A 99 -6.40 -11.68 -5.48
CA ILE A 99 -5.58 -10.66 -4.84
C ILE A 99 -4.49 -10.23 -5.82
N ASP A 100 -4.40 -8.93 -6.13
CA ASP A 100 -3.41 -8.40 -7.07
C ASP A 100 -2.00 -8.38 -6.49
N GLU A 101 -1.89 -7.95 -5.24
CA GLU A 101 -0.62 -7.93 -4.51
C GLU A 101 -0.86 -8.27 -3.03
N ASP A 102 0.04 -9.09 -2.47
CA ASP A 102 -0.07 -9.59 -1.11
C ASP A 102 1.22 -9.33 -0.35
N PHE A 103 1.18 -8.33 0.53
CA PHE A 103 2.32 -7.90 1.33
C PHE A 103 2.49 -8.75 2.61
N GLY A 104 1.65 -9.77 2.81
CA GLY A 104 1.63 -10.57 4.03
C GLY A 104 1.41 -9.71 5.27
N PRO A 105 1.97 -10.08 6.44
CA PRO A 105 1.82 -9.31 7.68
C PRO A 105 2.74 -8.08 7.76
N HIS A 106 3.52 -7.79 6.71
CA HIS A 106 4.61 -6.80 6.77
C HIS A 106 4.14 -5.44 6.29
N VAL A 107 3.78 -4.57 7.23
CA VAL A 107 3.36 -3.19 6.91
C VAL A 107 4.44 -2.44 6.13
N ASP A 108 5.72 -2.70 6.41
CA ASP A 108 6.84 -2.08 5.69
C ASP A 108 6.84 -2.39 4.18
N LEU A 109 6.36 -3.58 3.77
CA LEU A 109 6.23 -3.92 2.34
C LEU A 109 5.12 -3.10 1.68
N LEU A 110 4.00 -2.89 2.37
CA LEU A 110 2.93 -2.00 1.90
C LEU A 110 3.44 -0.56 1.77
N LEU A 111 4.10 -0.03 2.81
CA LEU A 111 4.63 1.34 2.78
C LEU A 111 5.68 1.52 1.68
N ALA A 112 6.55 0.53 1.49
CA ALA A 112 7.54 0.54 0.43
C ALA A 112 6.87 0.51 -0.94
N HIS A 113 5.81 -0.28 -1.12
CA HIS A 113 5.05 -0.30 -2.37
C HIS A 113 4.46 1.08 -2.69
N LEU A 114 3.80 1.72 -1.72
CA LEU A 114 3.24 3.07 -1.90
C LEU A 114 4.34 4.10 -2.25
N LEU A 115 5.50 4.02 -1.62
CA LEU A 115 6.61 4.92 -1.92
C LEU A 115 7.24 4.66 -3.29
N ILE A 116 7.30 3.40 -3.74
CA ILE A 116 7.76 3.07 -5.09
C ILE A 116 6.77 3.60 -6.12
N GLU A 117 5.46 3.40 -5.93
CA GLU A 117 4.45 3.98 -6.82
C GLU A 117 4.64 5.51 -6.87
N LEU A 118 4.81 6.17 -5.72
CA LEU A 118 5.06 7.61 -5.68
C LEU A 118 6.30 8.01 -6.47
N TYR A 119 7.42 7.32 -6.28
CA TYR A 119 8.67 7.56 -7.01
C TYR A 119 8.47 7.43 -8.53
N GLU A 120 7.72 6.42 -8.97
CA GLU A 120 7.43 6.18 -10.38
C GLU A 120 6.50 7.22 -11.01
N PHE A 121 5.75 7.98 -10.21
CA PHE A 121 4.92 9.10 -10.68
C PHE A 121 5.59 10.48 -10.51
N ALA A 122 6.66 10.57 -9.73
CA ALA A 122 7.25 11.83 -9.27
C ALA A 122 8.56 12.16 -10.01
N ASP A 123 8.52 12.18 -11.35
CA ASP A 123 9.69 12.31 -12.24
C ASP A 123 10.64 13.49 -11.92
N ASP A 124 10.11 14.59 -11.37
CA ASP A 124 10.89 15.81 -11.06
C ASP A 124 11.11 16.03 -9.55
N THR A 125 10.74 15.08 -8.69
CA THR A 125 10.87 15.26 -7.23
C THR A 125 12.19 14.70 -6.72
N PRO A 126 13.01 15.48 -5.99
CA PRO A 126 14.23 14.99 -5.38
C PRO A 126 14.01 13.78 -4.48
N VAL A 127 14.92 12.80 -4.53
CA VAL A 127 14.85 11.59 -3.68
C VAL A 127 14.76 11.94 -2.19
N GLU A 128 15.44 12.98 -1.72
CA GLU A 128 15.39 13.38 -0.32
C GLU A 128 13.98 13.81 0.13
N ASP A 129 13.24 14.49 -0.75
CA ASP A 129 11.85 14.91 -0.49
C ASP A 129 10.92 13.70 -0.46
N LEU A 130 11.07 12.77 -1.41
CA LEU A 130 10.34 11.50 -1.42
C LEU A 130 10.66 10.66 -0.18
N ALA A 131 11.92 10.64 0.25
CA ALA A 131 12.36 9.93 1.44
C ALA A 131 11.70 10.53 2.69
N GLN A 132 11.53 11.86 2.72
CA GLN A 132 10.81 12.52 3.81
C GLN A 132 9.33 12.14 3.83
N VAL A 133 8.67 12.01 2.67
CA VAL A 133 7.29 11.47 2.59
C VAL A 133 7.25 10.05 3.16
N GLY A 134 8.18 9.18 2.73
CA GLY A 134 8.30 7.81 3.25
C GLY A 134 8.45 7.76 4.78
N ARG A 135 9.33 8.59 5.34
CA ARG A 135 9.50 8.70 6.80
C ARG A 135 8.23 9.19 7.50
N ASN A 136 7.54 10.16 6.92
CA ASN A 136 6.30 10.72 7.48
C ASN A 136 5.18 9.67 7.55
N ILE A 137 5.11 8.74 6.61
CA ILE A 137 4.14 7.62 6.64
C ILE A 137 4.61 6.43 7.46
N GLY A 138 5.79 6.51 8.10
CA GLY A 138 6.32 5.50 9.01
C GLY A 138 7.37 4.55 8.42
N LEU A 139 7.77 4.72 7.16
CA LEU A 139 8.82 3.89 6.54
C LEU A 139 10.21 4.39 6.94
N THR A 140 10.80 3.77 7.97
CA THR A 140 12.10 4.17 8.52
C THR A 140 13.24 4.09 7.51
N ARG A 141 13.17 3.14 6.56
CA ARG A 141 14.20 2.88 5.54
C ARG A 141 13.90 3.49 4.17
N ALA A 142 13.06 4.53 4.13
CA ALA A 142 12.66 5.20 2.90
C ALA A 142 13.85 5.68 2.04
N GLN A 143 14.88 6.26 2.68
CA GLN A 143 16.08 6.73 1.98
C GLN A 143 16.81 5.58 1.27
N SER A 144 17.11 4.50 1.99
CA SER A 144 17.80 3.33 1.44
C SER A 144 16.99 2.64 0.35
N LEU A 145 15.66 2.68 0.43
CA LEU A 145 14.79 2.20 -0.64
C LEU A 145 14.98 3.03 -1.91
N LEU A 146 14.89 4.36 -1.81
CA LEU A 146 14.98 5.24 -2.97
C LEU A 146 16.36 5.21 -3.63
N GLU A 147 17.44 5.19 -2.85
CA GLU A 147 18.81 5.01 -3.36
C GLU A 147 18.96 3.70 -4.15
N ALA A 148 18.33 2.62 -3.67
CA ALA A 148 18.35 1.35 -4.37
C ALA A 148 17.48 1.35 -5.63
N LEU A 149 16.41 2.17 -5.68
CA LEU A 149 15.60 2.37 -6.89
C LEU A 149 16.38 3.16 -7.94
N GLU A 150 17.08 4.23 -7.55
CA GLU A 150 17.96 5.00 -8.45
C GLU A 150 19.03 4.09 -9.07
N SER A 151 19.77 3.35 -8.24
CA SER A 151 20.79 2.41 -8.72
C SER A 151 20.20 1.33 -9.65
N ALA A 152 19.02 0.78 -9.32
CA ALA A 152 18.38 -0.22 -10.17
C ALA A 152 17.89 0.33 -11.52
N SER A 153 17.52 1.62 -11.56
CA SER A 153 17.16 2.33 -12.79
C SER A 153 18.39 2.59 -13.66
N GLU A 154 19.51 3.03 -13.06
CA GLU A 154 20.80 3.24 -13.74
C GLU A 154 21.32 1.93 -14.35
N ASP A 155 21.22 0.82 -13.62
CA ASP A 155 21.66 -0.50 -14.05
C ASP A 155 20.63 -1.21 -14.98
N HIS A 156 19.50 -0.57 -15.28
CA HIS A 156 18.38 -1.12 -16.05
C HIS A 156 17.82 -2.46 -15.53
N VAL A 157 18.04 -2.78 -14.25
CA VAL A 157 17.63 -4.05 -13.62
C VAL A 157 16.10 -4.20 -13.60
N ARG A 158 15.39 -3.07 -13.44
CA ARG A 158 13.92 -3.00 -13.37
C ARG A 158 13.27 -2.62 -14.70
N SER A 159 14.00 -2.67 -15.82
CA SER A 159 13.51 -2.25 -17.15
C SER A 159 12.46 -3.16 -17.78
N SER A 160 12.21 -4.34 -17.19
CA SER A 160 11.16 -5.27 -17.61
C SER A 160 10.30 -5.68 -16.42
N LEU A 161 9.07 -6.14 -16.70
CA LEU A 161 8.16 -6.64 -15.66
C LEU A 161 8.78 -7.80 -14.85
N GLU A 162 9.50 -8.70 -15.51
CA GLU A 162 10.18 -9.81 -14.83
C GLU A 162 11.33 -9.30 -13.96
N GLY A 163 12.12 -8.35 -14.47
CA GLY A 163 13.21 -7.70 -13.74
C GLY A 163 12.71 -6.96 -12.50
N ASP A 164 11.64 -6.16 -12.62
CA ASP A 164 11.01 -5.48 -11.48
C ASP A 164 10.50 -6.47 -10.43
N ARG A 165 9.78 -7.52 -10.87
CA ARG A 165 9.29 -8.57 -9.96
C ARG A 165 10.40 -9.34 -9.27
N ALA A 166 11.54 -9.55 -9.95
CA ALA A 166 12.70 -10.21 -9.37
C ALA A 166 13.39 -9.30 -8.35
N TRP A 167 13.58 -8.02 -8.70
CA TRP A 167 14.16 -7.02 -7.81
C TRP A 167 13.33 -6.85 -6.54
N ARG A 168 12.01 -6.65 -6.66
CA ARG A 168 11.11 -6.52 -5.51
C ARG A 168 11.16 -7.74 -4.59
N ARG A 169 11.28 -8.95 -5.14
CA ARG A 169 11.38 -10.18 -4.32
C ARG A 169 12.73 -10.36 -3.63
N GLN A 170 13.83 -9.96 -4.26
CA GLN A 170 15.18 -10.27 -3.76
C GLN A 170 15.81 -9.12 -2.96
N VAL A 171 15.49 -7.88 -3.34
CA VAL A 171 16.14 -6.68 -2.83
C VAL A 171 15.28 -6.01 -1.76
N LEU A 172 13.97 -5.90 -1.99
CA LEU A 172 13.07 -5.17 -1.08
C LEU A 172 13.09 -5.72 0.36
N PRO A 173 12.96 -7.05 0.60
CA PRO A 173 13.04 -7.59 1.97
C PRO A 173 14.37 -7.27 2.64
N ARG A 174 15.48 -7.33 1.91
CA ARG A 174 16.82 -7.03 2.45
C ARG A 174 16.97 -5.56 2.84
N ILE A 175 16.43 -4.66 2.01
CA ILE A 175 16.39 -3.23 2.32
C ILE A 175 15.59 -3.00 3.58
N LEU A 176 14.42 -3.64 3.71
CA LEU A 176 13.51 -3.46 4.84
C LEU A 176 13.96 -4.20 6.11
N GLY A 177 14.84 -5.19 6.00
CA GLY A 177 15.29 -6.02 7.11
C GLY A 177 14.30 -7.14 7.47
N LEU A 178 13.61 -7.67 6.47
CA LEU A 178 12.62 -8.76 6.55
C LEU A 178 13.21 -10.11 6.11
#